data_AF-A0A562NLH0-F1
#
_entry.id   AF-A0A562NLH0-F1
#
_cell.length_a   1.000
_cell.length_b   1.000
_cell.length_c   1.000
_cell.angle_alpha   90.00
_cell.angle_beta   90.00
_cell.angle_gamma   90.00
#
_symmetry.space_group_name_H-M   'P 1'
#
loop_
_entity.id
_entity.type
_entity.pdbx_description
1 polymer ?
#
loop_
_entity_poly.entity_id
_entity_poly.type
_entity_poly.pdbx_seq_one_letter_code
_entity_poly.pdbx_strand_id
1 'polypeptide(L)' 'MRTIKQAEDHDIVWTLEAIGKIINRDKRAVEYLINRYPNFPVKKAVGGYVASRKALLAFLLEKEDA' A
#
# COMPACT_ATOMS: atom_id res chain seq x y z
N MET A 1 11.77 -19.47 -18.81
CA MET A 1 10.75 -19.13 -17.80
C MET A 1 11.40 -18.29 -16.67
N ARG A 2 11.69 -17.01 -16.91
CA ARG A 2 12.31 -16.10 -15.90
C ARG A 2 11.64 -14.72 -15.83
N THR A 3 10.65 -14.44 -16.68
CA THR A 3 10.06 -13.11 -16.87
C THR A 3 8.97 -12.75 -15.85
N ILE A 4 8.37 -13.73 -15.17
CA ILE A 4 7.20 -13.49 -14.30
C ILE A 4 7.60 -12.82 -12.97
N LYS A 5 8.77 -13.17 -12.42
CA LYS A 5 9.22 -12.65 -11.11
C LYS A 5 9.58 -11.15 -11.11
N GLN A 6 10.05 -10.60 -12.23
CA GLN A 6 10.45 -9.19 -12.28
C GLN A 6 9.25 -8.25 -12.24
N ALA A 7 8.10 -8.64 -12.81
CA ALA A 7 6.91 -7.82 -12.79
C ALA A 7 6.32 -7.63 -11.37
N GLU A 8 6.44 -8.63 -10.50
CA GLU A 8 5.94 -8.57 -9.12
C GLU A 8 6.76 -7.61 -8.22
N ASP A 9 8.06 -7.45 -8.49
CA ASP A 9 8.95 -6.55 -7.75
C ASP A 9 8.66 -5.06 -8.06
N HIS A 10 8.08 -4.76 -9.23
CA HIS A 10 7.75 -3.39 -9.63
C HIS A 10 6.46 -2.84 -8.98
N ASP A 11 5.70 -3.67 -8.28
CA ASP A 11 4.45 -3.27 -7.62
C ASP A 11 4.65 -2.80 -6.18
N ILE A 12 5.90 -2.74 -5.69
CA ILE A 12 6.21 -2.32 -4.33
C ILE A 12 6.38 -0.81 -4.23
N VAL A 13 5.72 -0.24 -3.23
CA VAL A 13 5.63 1.20 -2.96
C VAL A 13 6.23 1.46 -1.59
N TRP A 14 7.22 2.34 -1.56
CA TRP A 14 7.97 2.70 -0.36
C TRP A 14 7.56 4.08 0.13
N THR A 15 7.57 4.26 1.45
CA THR A 15 7.22 5.49 2.16
C THR A 15 5.72 5.78 2.22
N LEU A 16 5.31 6.45 3.30
CA LEU A 16 3.92 6.85 3.52
C LEU A 16 3.42 7.86 2.47
N GLU A 17 4.31 8.71 1.95
CA GLU A 17 3.94 9.70 0.94
C GLU A 17 3.60 9.05 -0.40
N ALA A 18 4.38 8.06 -0.84
CA ALA A 18 4.09 7.35 -2.08
C ALA A 18 2.84 6.47 -1.95
N ILE A 19 2.65 5.83 -0.78
CA ILE A 19 1.42 5.09 -0.46
C ILE A 19 0.21 6.05 -0.51
N GLY A 20 0.32 7.22 0.11
CA GLY A 20 -0.72 8.24 0.13
C GLY A 20 -1.13 8.70 -1.27
N LYS A 21 -0.16 8.91 -2.17
CA LYS A 21 -0.46 9.26 -3.57
C LYS A 21 -1.31 8.21 -4.29
N ILE A 22 -1.11 6.93 -4.00
CA ILE A 22 -1.87 5.84 -4.64
C ILE A 22 -3.32 5.82 -4.17
N ILE A 23 -3.55 6.09 -2.89
CA ILE A 23 -4.89 6.08 -2.30
C ILE A 23 -5.52 7.48 -2.22
N ASN A 24 -4.90 8.47 -2.86
CA ASN A 24 -5.28 9.88 -2.84
C ASN A 24 -5.50 10.43 -1.41
N ARG A 25 -4.50 10.26 -0.53
CA ARG A 25 -4.48 10.74 0.86
C ARG A 25 -3.11 11.31 1.22
N ASP A 26 -3.08 12.19 2.21
CA ASP A 26 -1.82 12.70 2.77
C ASP A 26 -1.17 11.68 3.72
N LYS A 27 0.10 11.91 4.06
CA LYS A 27 0.89 11.04 4.94
C LYS A 27 0.23 10.79 6.31
N ARG A 28 -0.36 11.81 6.95
CA ARG A 28 -0.98 11.66 8.28
C ARG A 28 -2.23 10.79 8.19
N ALA A 29 -3.02 10.97 7.14
CA ALA A 29 -4.15 10.08 6.87
C ALA A 29 -3.68 8.62 6.67
N VAL A 30 -2.59 8.38 5.94
CA VAL A 30 -2.02 7.02 5.79
C VAL A 30 -1.59 6.44 7.15
N GLU A 31 -0.89 7.21 7.99
CA GLU A 31 -0.50 6.78 9.34
C GLU A 31 -1.72 6.44 10.20
N TYR A 32 -2.77 7.26 10.12
CA TYR A 32 -4.03 6.99 10.81
C TYR A 32 -4.65 5.67 10.32
N LEU A 33 -4.71 5.43 9.01
CA LEU A 33 -5.27 4.19 8.44
C LEU A 33 -4.51 2.94 8.91
N ILE A 34 -3.17 3.00 8.94
CA ILE A 34 -2.32 1.92 9.44
C ILE A 34 -2.66 1.57 10.89
N ASN A 35 -2.86 2.59 11.74
CA ASN A 35 -3.15 2.38 13.15
C ASN A 35 -4.60 1.99 13.42
N ARG A 36 -5.54 2.46 12.60
CA ARG A 36 -6.98 2.28 12.80
C ARG A 36 -7.50 0.95 12.24
N TYR A 37 -6.96 0.52 11.10
CA TYR A 37 -7.44 -0.65 10.36
C TYR A 37 -6.38 -1.76 10.36
N PRO A 38 -6.59 -2.85 11.13
CA PRO A 38 -5.65 -3.97 11.19
C PRO A 38 -5.41 -4.66 9.84
N ASN A 39 -6.36 -4.55 8.92
CA ASN A 39 -6.32 -5.14 7.59
C ASN A 39 -5.81 -4.17 6.51
N PHE A 40 -5.33 -2.98 6.88
CA PHE A 40 -4.77 -2.05 5.91
C PHE A 40 -3.49 -2.64 5.30
N PRO A 41 -3.35 -2.71 3.96
CA PRO A 41 -2.33 -3.52 3.27
C PRO A 41 -0.95 -2.84 3.23
N VAL A 42 -0.46 -2.42 4.39
CA VAL A 42 0.84 -1.79 4.58
C VAL A 42 1.62 -2.56 5.65
N LYS A 43 2.91 -2.76 5.41
CA LYS A 43 3.84 -3.40 6.35
C LYS A 43 4.90 -2.41 6.79
N LYS A 44 5.33 -2.54 8.04
CA LYS A 44 6.49 -1.81 8.58
C LYS A 44 7.76 -2.55 8.16
N ALA A 45 8.69 -1.83 7.54
CA ALA A 45 9.98 -2.34 7.09
C ALA A 45 11.14 -1.54 7.73
N VAL A 46 12.37 -2.06 7.63
CA VAL A 46 13.56 -1.34 8.08
C VAL A 46 13.69 -0.07 7.24
N GLY A 47 13.49 1.09 7.86
CA GLY A 47 13.53 2.40 7.18
C GLY A 47 12.17 3.03 6.85
N GLY A 48 11.03 2.38 7.14
CA GLY A 48 9.72 3.02 7.00
C GLY A 48 8.56 2.05 6.79
N TYR A 49 7.68 2.40 5.85
CA TYR A 49 6.50 1.62 5.48
C TYR A 49 6.57 1.22 4.02
N VAL A 50 6.09 0.02 3.73
CA VAL A 50 6.07 -0.58 2.41
C VAL A 50 4.71 -1.20 2.13
N ALA A 51 4.25 -1.11 0.89
CA ALA A 51 2.98 -1.66 0.46
C ALA A 51 3.08 -2.18 -0.97
N SER A 52 2.18 -3.08 -1.36
CA SER A 52 1.95 -3.36 -2.77
C SER A 52 0.90 -2.40 -3.31
N ARG A 53 1.16 -1.77 -4.47
CA ARG A 53 0.17 -0.94 -5.18
C ARG A 53 -1.11 -1.73 -5.45
N LYS A 54 -0.99 -2.96 -5.95
CA LYS A 54 -2.14 -3.85 -6.19
C LYS A 54 -2.98 -4.06 -4.92
N ALA A 55 -2.32 -4.31 -3.78
CA ALA A 55 -3.03 -4.51 -2.52
C ALA A 55 -3.73 -3.24 -2.03
N LEU A 56 -3.10 -2.07 -2.20
CA LEU A 56 -3.72 -0.78 -1.88
C LEU A 56 -4.98 -0.53 -2.72
N LEU A 57 -4.91 -0.79 -4.03
CA LEU A 57 -6.07 -0.62 -4.93
C LEU A 57 -7.18 -1.62 -4.62
N ALA A 58 -6.85 -2.88 -4.35
CA ALA A 58 -7.82 -3.89 -3.94
C ALA A 58 -8.55 -3.48 -2.65
N PHE A 59 -7.82 -2.98 -1.64
CA PHE A 59 -8.42 -2.48 -0.41
C PHE A 59 -9.37 -1.31 -0.63
N LEU A 60 -9.09 -0.42 -1.59
CA LEU A 60 -10.01 0.67 -1.92
C LEU A 60 -11.29 0.15 -2.56
N LEU A 61 -11.17 -0.76 -3.51
CA LEU A 61 -12.33 -1.37 -4.19
C LEU A 61 -13.22 -2.12 -3.21
N GLU A 62 -12.64 -2.93 -2.31
CA GLU A 62 -13.39 -3.65 -1.27
C GLU A 62 -14.12 -2.71 -0.28
N LYS A 63 -13.69 -1.46 -0.15
CA LYS A 63 -14.33 -0.45 0.70
C LYS A 63 -15.40 0.38 -0.01
N GLU A 64 -15.42 0.40 -1.35
CA GLU A 64 -16.52 1.02 -2.11
C GLU A 64 -17.76 0.12 -2.18
N ASP A 65 -17.56 -1.21 -2.14
CA ASP A 65 -18.64 -2.20 -2.16
C ASP A 65 -19.25 -2.52 -0.76
N ALA A 66 -18.76 -1.92 0.33
CA ALA A 66 -19.11 -2.24 1.72
C ALA A 66 -19.74 -1.05 2.48
#